data_AF-H0E4Q7-F1
#
_entry.id   AF-H0E4Q7-F1
#
_cell.length_a   1.000
_cell.length_b   1.000
_cell.length_c   1.000
_cell.angle_alpha   90.00
_cell.angle_beta   90.00
_cell.angle_gamma   90.00
#
_symmetry.space_group_name_H-M   'P 1'
#
loop_
_entity.id
_entity.type
_entity.pdbx_description
1 polymer ?
#
loop_
_entity_poly.entity_id
_entity_poly.type
_entity_poly.pdbx_seq_one_letter_code
_entity_poly.pdbx_strand_id
1 'polypeptide(L)'
;MKRVLAPLLAAAAVTAPAAAQADAPTRVRSDAFRHYACKERHRADGPWWVRTLSQIGDNPSAEKYDIGVYAAITRGGNDRIVVRRTASRWRNGEIRLTLRGVRGDDRLWIQGAYYGPADPWSDGFRVSRLRLCD
;
A
#
# COMPACT_ATOMS: atom_id res chain seq x y z
N MET A 1 59.00 -19.08 -38.31
CA MET A 1 58.52 -18.31 -37.15
C MET A 1 57.14 -18.82 -36.75
N LYS A 2 57.01 -19.37 -35.54
CA LYS A 2 55.85 -20.14 -35.06
C LYS A 2 54.68 -19.19 -34.72
N ARG A 3 53.48 -19.45 -35.28
CA ARG A 3 52.24 -18.75 -34.92
C ARG A 3 51.60 -19.44 -33.72
N VAL A 4 51.40 -18.70 -32.64
CA VAL A 4 50.82 -19.17 -31.37
C VAL A 4 49.30 -19.08 -31.46
N LEU A 5 48.60 -20.19 -31.22
CA LEU A 5 47.15 -20.25 -31.05
C LEU A 5 46.75 -19.62 -29.71
N ALA A 6 45.77 -18.70 -29.73
CA ALA A 6 45.10 -18.18 -28.55
C ALA A 6 43.93 -19.10 -28.15
N PRO A 7 43.76 -19.50 -26.88
CA PRO A 7 42.58 -20.22 -26.43
C PRO A 7 41.46 -19.24 -26.04
N LEU A 8 40.28 -19.45 -26.63
CA LEU A 8 39.02 -18.84 -26.17
C LEU A 8 38.64 -19.45 -24.81
N LEU A 9 38.67 -18.64 -23.76
CA LEU A 9 38.07 -18.97 -22.46
C LEU A 9 36.54 -18.76 -22.56
N ALA A 10 35.80 -19.87 -22.59
CA ALA A 10 34.35 -19.88 -22.47
C ALA A 10 33.95 -19.49 -21.04
N ALA A 11 33.34 -18.31 -20.88
CA ALA A 11 32.78 -17.86 -19.62
C ALA A 11 31.46 -18.61 -19.33
N ALA A 12 31.47 -19.44 -18.28
CA ALA A 12 30.27 -20.04 -17.73
C ALA A 12 29.43 -18.95 -17.04
N ALA A 13 28.37 -18.49 -17.70
CA ALA A 13 27.39 -17.59 -17.10
C ALA A 13 26.50 -18.39 -16.14
N VAL A 14 26.77 -18.26 -14.85
CA VAL A 14 25.86 -18.72 -13.78
C VAL A 14 24.64 -17.80 -13.80
N THR A 15 23.53 -18.26 -14.34
CA THR A 15 22.23 -17.58 -14.22
C THR A 15 21.75 -17.70 -12.77
N ALA A 16 22.08 -16.72 -11.94
CA ALA A 16 21.49 -16.60 -10.61
C ALA A 16 19.96 -16.47 -10.75
N PRO A 17 19.16 -17.16 -9.93
CA PRO A 17 17.72 -16.99 -9.95
C PRO A 17 17.40 -15.55 -9.57
N ALA A 18 16.68 -14.85 -10.44
CA ALA A 18 16.11 -13.55 -10.13
C ALA A 18 15.22 -13.73 -8.89
N ALA A 19 15.66 -13.19 -7.75
CA ALA A 19 14.81 -13.05 -6.59
C ALA A 19 13.57 -12.27 -7.04
N ALA A 20 12.40 -12.90 -6.98
CA ALA A 20 11.14 -12.21 -7.18
C ALA A 20 11.09 -11.06 -6.17
N GLN A 21 11.25 -9.84 -6.65
CA GLN A 21 11.24 -8.68 -5.80
C GLN A 21 9.81 -8.50 -5.30
N ALA A 22 9.62 -8.69 -4.00
CA ALA A 22 8.41 -8.37 -3.29
C ALA A 22 7.97 -6.93 -3.68
N ASP A 23 6.79 -6.80 -4.26
CA ASP A 23 6.20 -5.56 -4.72
C ASP A 23 5.82 -4.67 -3.52
N ALA A 24 6.73 -3.77 -3.15
CA ALA A 24 6.49 -2.81 -2.07
C ALA A 24 5.12 -2.10 -2.19
N PRO A 25 4.39 -1.89 -1.07
CA PRO A 25 3.06 -1.28 -1.05
C PRO A 25 2.99 0.05 -1.81
N THR A 26 1.84 0.31 -2.44
CA THR A 26 1.62 1.55 -3.20
C THR A 26 1.49 2.73 -2.25
N ARG A 27 2.27 3.80 -2.44
CA ARG A 27 2.05 5.06 -1.73
C ARG A 27 0.78 5.72 -2.24
N VAL A 28 -0.19 5.92 -1.34
CA VAL A 28 -1.55 6.39 -1.69
C VAL A 28 -1.67 7.89 -1.51
N ARG A 29 -1.15 8.42 -0.40
CA ARG A 29 -1.27 9.83 -0.01
C ARG A 29 -0.19 10.19 1.00
N SER A 30 0.08 11.49 1.12
CA SER A 30 0.74 12.08 2.28
C SER A 30 -0.14 13.19 2.82
N ASP A 31 -0.34 13.21 4.13
CA ASP A 31 -0.83 14.37 4.87
C ASP A 31 0.18 14.64 6.01
N ALA A 32 -0.27 14.75 7.26
CA ALA A 32 0.61 14.70 8.42
C ALA A 32 1.27 13.31 8.63
N PHE A 33 0.81 12.28 7.91
CA PHE A 33 1.35 10.93 7.86
C PHE A 33 1.69 10.50 6.44
N ARG A 34 2.52 9.46 6.32
CA ARG A 34 2.74 8.76 5.04
C ARG A 34 1.81 7.56 4.96
N HIS A 35 0.97 7.49 3.92
CA HIS A 35 0.00 6.41 3.74
C HIS A 35 0.34 5.52 2.55
N TYR A 36 0.29 4.22 2.79
CA TYR A 36 0.52 3.17 1.82
C TYR A 36 -0.64 2.18 1.83
N ALA A 37 -0.87 1.52 0.70
CA ALA A 37 -1.80 0.42 0.62
C ALA A 37 -1.39 -0.60 -0.45
N CYS A 38 -1.83 -1.83 -0.25
CA CYS A 38 -1.79 -2.91 -1.23
C CYS A 38 -3.15 -3.60 -1.25
N LYS A 39 -3.42 -4.37 -2.30
CA LYS A 39 -4.61 -5.20 -2.40
C LYS A 39 -4.25 -6.68 -2.45
N GLU A 40 -5.02 -7.51 -1.80
CA GLU A 40 -4.87 -8.97 -1.87
C GLU A 40 -6.21 -9.62 -2.20
N ARG A 41 -6.16 -10.72 -2.97
CA ARG A 41 -7.34 -11.56 -3.17
C ARG A 41 -7.44 -12.52 -2.00
N HIS A 42 -8.56 -12.49 -1.29
CA HIS A 42 -8.81 -13.49 -0.24
C HIS A 42 -9.15 -14.87 -0.83
N ARG A 43 -9.72 -14.92 -2.06
CA ARG A 43 -9.98 -16.14 -2.87
C ARG A 43 -9.86 -15.78 -4.36
N ALA A 44 -9.59 -16.76 -5.23
CA ALA A 44 -9.40 -16.55 -6.68
C ALA A 44 -10.49 -15.66 -7.31
N ASP A 45 -11.76 -15.93 -7.00
CA ASP A 45 -12.92 -15.19 -7.50
C ASP A 45 -13.57 -14.27 -6.45
N GLY A 46 -12.90 -14.08 -5.32
CA GLY A 46 -13.40 -13.31 -4.19
C GLY A 46 -13.21 -11.80 -4.35
N PRO A 47 -13.92 -10.98 -3.55
CA PRO A 47 -13.66 -9.55 -3.48
C PRO A 47 -12.25 -9.28 -2.93
N TRP A 48 -11.71 -8.12 -3.32
CA TRP A 48 -10.40 -7.66 -2.85
C TRP A 48 -10.45 -7.28 -1.37
N TRP A 49 -9.33 -7.48 -0.70
CA TRP A 49 -9.02 -6.84 0.56
C TRP A 49 -7.98 -5.76 0.29
N VAL A 50 -8.13 -4.61 0.93
CA VAL A 50 -7.16 -3.52 0.90
C VAL A 50 -6.49 -3.47 2.27
N ARG A 51 -5.17 -3.66 2.29
CA ARG A 51 -4.34 -3.52 3.49
C ARG A 51 -3.63 -2.19 3.43
N THR A 52 -3.69 -1.45 4.52
CA THR A 52 -3.10 -0.11 4.62
C THR A 52 -1.98 -0.11 5.65
N LEU A 53 -1.02 0.78 5.45
CA LEU A 53 0.04 1.11 6.38
C LEU A 53 0.15 2.63 6.42
N SER A 54 0.03 3.19 7.61
CA SER A 54 0.28 4.61 7.86
C SER A 54 1.46 4.74 8.79
N GLN A 55 2.37 5.66 8.49
CA GLN A 55 3.58 5.90 9.27
C GLN A 55 3.62 7.36 9.72
N ILE A 56 3.96 7.56 10.99
CA ILE A 56 4.04 8.89 11.63
C ILE A 56 5.09 9.81 11.00
N GLY A 57 6.10 9.25 10.32
CA GLY A 57 7.22 10.03 9.82
C GLY A 57 7.97 10.69 10.98
N ASP A 58 8.26 11.98 10.85
CA ASP A 58 9.05 12.74 11.83
C ASP A 58 8.15 13.58 12.77
N ASN A 59 6.87 13.22 12.90
CA ASN A 59 5.90 13.95 13.72
C ASN A 59 5.55 13.21 15.03
N PRO A 60 6.42 13.27 16.06
CA PRO A 60 6.24 12.51 17.30
C PRO A 60 4.99 12.93 18.10
N SER A 61 4.36 14.04 17.75
CA SER A 61 3.17 14.56 18.44
C SER A 61 1.94 13.68 18.23
N ALA A 62 1.87 12.91 17.14
CA ALA A 62 0.68 12.14 16.82
C ALA A 62 0.42 10.97 17.78
N GLU A 63 1.46 10.30 18.28
CA GLU A 63 1.29 9.29 19.35
C GLU A 63 0.84 9.96 20.66
N LYS A 64 1.44 11.10 20.99
CA LYS A 64 1.14 11.85 22.22
C LYS A 64 -0.31 12.33 22.31
N TYR A 65 -0.92 12.67 21.18
CA TYR A 65 -2.28 13.20 21.11
C TYR A 65 -3.31 12.16 20.63
N ASP A 66 -2.97 10.87 20.64
CA ASP A 66 -3.85 9.77 20.21
C ASP A 66 -4.48 9.97 18.82
N ILE A 67 -3.74 10.62 17.93
CA ILE A 67 -4.24 10.99 16.61
C ILE A 67 -4.20 9.74 15.73
N GLY A 68 -5.38 9.24 15.42
CA GLY A 68 -5.50 8.04 14.61
C GLY A 68 -5.48 8.23 13.10
N VAL A 69 -5.79 7.15 12.42
CA VAL A 69 -6.01 7.09 10.98
C VAL A 69 -7.44 6.66 10.72
N TYR A 70 -8.06 7.25 9.71
CA TYR A 70 -9.32 6.82 9.15
C TYR A 70 -9.10 6.39 7.70
N ALA A 71 -9.69 5.27 7.31
CA ALA A 71 -9.72 4.81 5.93
C ALA A 71 -11.14 4.39 5.54
N ALA A 72 -11.53 4.70 4.31
CA ALA A 72 -12.82 4.32 3.74
C ALA A 72 -12.68 3.87 2.28
N ILE A 73 -13.62 3.04 1.85
CA ILE A 73 -13.81 2.68 0.45
C ILE A 73 -15.14 3.27 0.00
N THR A 74 -15.15 3.93 -1.15
CA THR A 74 -16.36 4.46 -1.79
C THR A 74 -16.64 3.76 -3.11
N ARG A 75 -17.92 3.65 -3.47
CA ARG A 75 -18.40 2.96 -4.68
C ARG A 75 -19.42 3.78 -5.44
N GLY A 76 -19.14 4.07 -6.71
CA GLY A 76 -20.09 4.75 -7.61
C GLY A 76 -20.38 6.20 -7.21
N GLY A 77 -19.46 6.85 -6.50
CA GLY A 77 -19.59 8.22 -6.00
C GLY A 77 -18.67 8.47 -4.81
N ASN A 78 -18.45 9.73 -4.46
CA ASN A 78 -17.59 10.09 -3.32
C ASN A 78 -18.31 9.89 -1.97
N ASP A 79 -19.62 10.08 -1.94
CA ASP A 79 -20.50 9.98 -0.76
C ASP A 79 -20.92 8.54 -0.40
N ARG A 80 -20.74 7.58 -1.32
CA ARG A 80 -21.19 6.20 -1.15
C ARG A 80 -20.13 5.33 -0.48
N ILE A 81 -19.95 5.49 0.82
CA ILE A 81 -19.04 4.67 1.63
C ILE A 81 -19.58 3.22 1.76
N VAL A 82 -18.79 2.23 1.38
CA VAL A 82 -19.15 0.80 1.48
C VAL A 82 -18.39 0.06 2.58
N VAL A 83 -17.21 0.54 2.98
CA VAL A 83 -16.50 0.07 4.17
C VAL A 83 -15.67 1.20 4.75
N ARG A 84 -15.58 1.27 6.08
CA ARG A 84 -14.71 2.21 6.80
C ARG A 84 -14.07 1.57 8.01
N ARG A 85 -12.88 2.05 8.36
CA ARG A 85 -12.11 1.65 9.53
C ARG A 85 -11.39 2.86 10.12
N THR A 86 -11.22 2.86 11.42
CA THR A 86 -10.39 3.81 12.13
C THR A 86 -9.59 3.10 13.22
N ALA A 87 -8.39 3.59 13.51
CA ALA A 87 -7.61 3.19 14.67
C ALA A 87 -6.77 4.38 15.14
N SER A 88 -6.55 4.49 16.44
CA SER A 88 -5.70 5.53 17.06
C SER A 88 -4.43 4.99 17.71
N ARG A 89 -4.33 3.68 17.90
CA ARG A 89 -3.18 3.06 18.57
C ARG A 89 -2.04 2.83 17.59
N TRP A 90 -1.02 3.67 17.67
CA TRP A 90 0.25 3.48 16.98
C TRP A 90 1.04 2.32 17.60
N ARG A 91 1.68 1.52 16.76
CA ARG A 91 2.64 0.48 17.16
C ARG A 91 3.92 0.70 16.37
N ASN A 92 5.00 1.05 17.06
CA ASN A 92 6.29 1.39 16.45
C ASN A 92 6.15 2.52 15.40
N GLY A 93 5.35 3.55 15.67
CA GLY A 93 5.10 4.64 14.71
C GLY A 93 4.20 4.25 13.52
N GLU A 94 3.51 3.11 13.58
CA GLU A 94 2.67 2.61 12.49
C GLU A 94 1.22 2.30 12.90
N ILE A 95 0.28 2.57 11.99
CA ILE A 95 -1.10 2.06 12.04
C ILE A 95 -1.37 1.23 10.78
N ARG A 96 -1.89 0.02 11.00
CA ARG A 96 -2.31 -0.90 9.93
C ARG A 96 -3.82 -1.14 10.01
N LEU A 97 -4.52 -1.00 8.89
CA LEU A 97 -5.95 -1.32 8.78
C LEU A 97 -6.19 -2.24 7.58
N THR A 98 -7.22 -3.09 7.67
CA THR A 98 -7.70 -3.92 6.57
C THR A 98 -9.15 -3.58 6.24
N LEU A 99 -9.41 -3.21 4.99
CA LEU A 99 -10.74 -2.99 4.44
C LEU A 99 -11.10 -4.17 3.54
N ARG A 100 -12.22 -4.84 3.83
CA ARG A 100 -12.63 -6.09 3.16
C ARG A 100 -13.85 -5.85 2.27
N GLY A 101 -14.05 -6.72 1.27
CA GLY A 101 -15.24 -6.67 0.41
C GLY A 101 -15.16 -5.62 -0.71
N VAL A 102 -13.94 -5.31 -1.14
CA VAL A 102 -13.63 -4.21 -2.06
C VAL A 102 -13.65 -4.69 -3.52
N ARG A 103 -14.08 -3.82 -4.44
CA ARG A 103 -14.01 -4.04 -5.90
C ARG A 103 -12.89 -3.21 -6.52
N GLY A 104 -12.46 -3.58 -7.72
CA GLY A 104 -11.35 -2.90 -8.38
C GLY A 104 -11.67 -1.46 -8.83
N ASP A 105 -12.93 -1.16 -9.08
CA ASP A 105 -13.45 0.16 -9.44
C ASP A 105 -13.76 1.06 -8.23
N ASP A 106 -13.75 0.49 -7.02
CA ASP A 106 -13.90 1.26 -5.80
C ASP A 106 -12.70 2.22 -5.60
N ARG A 107 -12.91 3.25 -4.76
CA ARG A 107 -11.87 4.24 -4.42
C ARG A 107 -11.54 4.18 -2.93
N LEU A 108 -10.26 4.07 -2.62
CA LEU A 108 -9.69 4.16 -1.29
C LEU A 108 -9.45 5.62 -0.90
N TRP A 109 -9.99 6.02 0.24
CA TRP A 109 -9.66 7.26 0.90
C TRP A 109 -9.02 6.97 2.25
N ILE A 110 -7.97 7.72 2.60
CA ILE A 110 -7.21 7.55 3.84
C ILE A 110 -6.62 8.88 4.29
N GLN A 111 -6.65 9.15 5.59
CA GLN A 111 -6.04 10.31 6.22
C GLN A 111 -5.88 10.14 7.74
N GLY A 112 -5.19 11.08 8.38
CA GLY A 112 -5.25 11.23 9.84
C GLY A 112 -6.63 11.68 10.37
N ALA A 113 -7.00 11.22 11.55
CA ALA A 113 -8.34 11.36 12.15
C ALA A 113 -8.49 12.57 13.09
N TYR A 114 -7.93 13.73 12.73
CA TYR A 114 -7.81 14.92 13.60
C TYR A 114 -9.14 15.60 13.98
N TYR A 115 -10.16 15.59 13.11
CA TYR A 115 -11.42 16.34 13.29
C TYR A 115 -12.68 15.47 13.06
N GLY A 116 -12.57 14.15 13.24
CA GLY A 116 -13.53 13.21 12.66
C GLY A 116 -13.23 12.95 11.16
N PRO A 117 -13.94 12.02 10.50
CA PRO A 117 -13.73 11.79 9.09
C PRO A 117 -14.13 13.06 8.36
N ALA A 118 -13.18 13.70 7.71
CA ALA A 118 -13.54 14.73 6.78
C ALA A 118 -14.35 14.09 5.64
N ASP A 119 -15.38 14.77 5.13
CA ASP A 119 -16.26 14.20 4.10
C ASP A 119 -15.42 13.54 3.00
N PRO A 120 -15.78 12.35 2.51
CA PRO A 120 -14.95 11.64 1.54
C PRO A 120 -14.78 12.48 0.27
N TRP A 121 -13.55 12.90 0.01
CA TRP A 121 -13.22 13.88 -1.02
C TRP A 121 -12.89 13.23 -2.37
N SER A 122 -13.12 14.01 -3.43
CA SER A 122 -13.03 13.66 -4.86
C SER A 122 -11.70 13.05 -5.33
N ASP A 123 -10.69 12.99 -4.45
CA ASP A 123 -9.31 12.58 -4.67
C ASP A 123 -9.00 11.13 -4.28
N GLY A 124 -9.98 10.33 -3.83
CA GLY A 124 -9.77 8.92 -3.45
C GLY A 124 -9.01 8.09 -4.52
N PHE A 125 -8.10 7.23 -4.08
CA PHE A 125 -7.22 6.43 -4.93
C PHE A 125 -7.92 5.18 -5.46
N ARG A 126 -7.86 4.92 -6.77
CA ARG A 126 -8.53 3.74 -7.36
C ARG A 126 -7.89 2.44 -6.88
N VAL A 127 -8.70 1.51 -6.35
CA VAL A 127 -8.23 0.21 -5.84
C VAL A 127 -7.56 -0.61 -6.94
N SER A 128 -8.05 -0.54 -8.18
CA SER A 128 -7.43 -1.19 -9.35
C SER A 128 -5.97 -0.78 -9.58
N ARG A 129 -5.55 0.40 -9.11
CA ARG A 129 -4.16 0.89 -9.24
C ARG A 129 -3.25 0.49 -8.09
N LEU A 130 -3.78 -0.12 -7.03
CA LEU A 130 -2.95 -0.66 -5.96
C LEU A 130 -2.21 -1.90 -6.46
N ARG A 131 -0.93 -2.01 -6.07
CA ARG A 131 -0.13 -3.24 -6.20
C ARG A 131 -0.70 -4.37 -5.34
N LEU A 132 -0.34 -5.60 -5.69
CA LEU A 132 -0.64 -6.75 -4.84
C LEU A 132 0.10 -6.63 -3.51
N CYS A 133 -0.44 -7.23 -2.45
CA CYS A 133 0.32 -7.41 -1.22
C CYS A 133 1.29 -8.58 -1.40
N ASP A 134 2.49 -8.45 -0.84
CA ASP A 134 3.48 -9.52 -0.69
C ASP A 134 3.19 -10.43 0.50
#